data_AF-A0A9P9AJR0-F1
#
_entry.id   AF-A0A9P9AJR0-F1
#
_cell.length_a   1.000
_cell.length_b   1.000
_cell.length_c   1.000
_cell.angle_alpha   90.00
_cell.angle_beta   90.00
_cell.angle_gamma   90.00
#
_symmetry.space_group_name_H-M   'P 1'
#
loop_
_entity.id
_entity.type
_entity.pdbx_description
1 polymer ?
#
loop_
_entity_poly.entity_id
_entity_poly.type
_entity_poly.pdbx_seq_one_letter_code
_entity_poly.pdbx_strand_id
1 'polypeptide(L)'
;MAHQTEPGTLGNLTIEEEHRLQEAWVHLLRLCEVEIFHHDTPDKTKELRQHLSNKSPEIFRQRLWKFFTADHPDTMVLRFLRARKWDVEKAMAMLTSAIDWRDEQRIDEDIVRTGESIGLKKTLSEDQNGFMMQYRSGKSFVRGTDKENRPIYIIKVRLHDPNLQSPQSMEMFVLHNIESLRAMARAPNDKVCLIFDLSGFGLKNMDFHVVKFLVQVFEAKYPETLGVVLVHNAPFIFWGIWSVIKRWLNPVIASKIHFTNGTKELKRFISAENLQKCYGGQDNWEYKYIGPEPGENQPLLSEEKGAKIQNERNELVQQFEQMTIDWTCADEGSVEAKEKDKERSELVNELRDNYWKLDPFIRAKTYYHRVGVIGATGEVDFKAAR
;
A
#
# COMPACT_ATOMS: atom_id res chain seq x y z
N MET A 1 8.82 -16.89 -19.82
CA MET A 1 7.36 -17.07 -19.96
C MET A 1 6.73 -15.75 -19.56
N ALA A 2 5.82 -15.20 -20.36
CA ALA A 2 5.08 -14.01 -19.95
C ALA A 2 4.37 -14.35 -18.64
N HIS A 3 4.62 -13.55 -17.60
CA HIS A 3 3.96 -13.73 -16.31
C HIS A 3 2.47 -13.47 -16.56
N GLN A 4 1.63 -14.50 -16.50
CA GLN A 4 0.18 -14.29 -16.56
C GLN A 4 -0.19 -13.45 -15.33
N THR A 5 -0.93 -12.37 -15.55
CA THR A 5 -1.52 -11.55 -14.51
C THR A 5 -2.48 -12.41 -13.68
N GLU A 6 -2.55 -12.17 -12.38
CA GLU A 6 -3.43 -12.95 -11.48
C GLU A 6 -4.90 -12.75 -11.88
N PRO A 7 -5.77 -13.78 -11.81
CA PRO A 7 -7.19 -13.61 -12.06
C PRO A 7 -7.81 -12.51 -11.19
N GLY A 8 -8.75 -11.76 -11.76
CA GLY A 8 -9.41 -10.67 -11.06
C GLY A 8 -8.52 -9.44 -10.84
N THR A 9 -7.45 -9.30 -11.63
CA THR A 9 -6.58 -8.12 -11.67
C THR A 9 -6.62 -7.47 -13.06
N LEU A 10 -6.02 -6.29 -13.19
CA LEU A 10 -5.95 -5.58 -14.46
C LEU A 10 -5.39 -6.47 -15.58
N GLY A 11 -6.07 -6.44 -16.73
CA GLY A 11 -5.72 -7.26 -17.89
C GLY A 11 -6.04 -8.76 -17.76
N ASN A 12 -6.68 -9.21 -16.67
CA ASN A 12 -7.17 -10.58 -16.50
C ASN A 12 -8.49 -10.63 -15.71
N LEU A 13 -9.46 -9.85 -16.19
CA LEU A 13 -10.85 -9.87 -15.71
C LEU A 13 -11.68 -10.76 -16.62
N THR A 14 -12.59 -11.54 -16.02
CA THR A 14 -13.73 -12.10 -16.76
C THR A 14 -14.75 -11.01 -17.07
N ILE A 15 -15.68 -11.26 -18.01
CA ILE A 15 -16.77 -10.33 -18.35
C ILE A 15 -17.60 -9.96 -17.11
N GLU A 16 -17.90 -10.95 -16.26
CA GLU A 16 -18.62 -10.72 -15.00
C GLU A 16 -17.80 -9.83 -14.05
N GLU A 17 -16.50 -10.05 -13.93
CA GLU A 17 -15.64 -9.24 -13.06
C GLU A 17 -15.48 -7.80 -13.58
N GLU A 18 -15.46 -7.60 -14.91
CA GLU A 18 -15.50 -6.29 -15.55
C GLU A 18 -16.82 -5.57 -15.23
N HIS A 19 -17.96 -6.26 -15.35
CA HIS A 19 -19.26 -5.72 -14.96
C HIS A 19 -19.28 -5.26 -13.50
N ARG A 20 -18.78 -6.10 -12.58
CA ARG A 20 -18.70 -5.76 -11.14
C ARG A 20 -17.79 -4.56 -10.89
N LEU A 21 -16.74 -4.37 -11.69
CA LEU A 21 -15.88 -3.20 -11.62
C LEU A 21 -16.61 -1.93 -12.12
N GLN A 22 -17.39 -2.03 -13.21
CA GLN A 22 -18.23 -0.94 -13.68
C GLN A 22 -19.26 -0.53 -12.61
N GLU A 23 -19.99 -1.49 -12.02
CA GLU A 23 -20.94 -1.21 -10.93
C GLU A 23 -20.28 -0.50 -9.74
N ALA A 24 -19.07 -0.93 -9.35
CA ALA A 24 -18.30 -0.30 -8.28
C ALA A 24 -17.94 1.16 -8.60
N TRP A 25 -17.50 1.44 -9.84
CA TRP A 25 -17.21 2.80 -10.28
C TRP A 25 -18.44 3.70 -10.29
N VAL A 26 -19.59 3.19 -10.73
CA VAL A 26 -20.85 3.92 -10.70
C VAL A 26 -21.21 4.35 -9.27
N HIS A 27 -21.02 3.47 -8.27
CA HIS A 27 -21.21 3.84 -6.87
C HIS A 27 -20.24 4.92 -6.38
N LEU A 28 -18.95 4.83 -6.73
CA LEU A 28 -17.95 5.81 -6.34
C LEU A 28 -18.21 7.19 -6.96
N LEU A 29 -18.59 7.23 -8.23
CA LEU A 29 -18.94 8.45 -8.96
C LEU A 29 -20.19 9.11 -8.37
N ARG A 30 -21.24 8.34 -8.05
CA ARG A 30 -22.44 8.86 -7.36
C ARG A 30 -22.14 9.39 -5.96
N LEU A 31 -21.24 8.76 -5.22
CA LEU A 31 -20.75 9.29 -3.92
C LEU A 31 -20.05 10.65 -4.08
N CYS A 32 -19.43 10.89 -5.24
CA CYS A 32 -18.83 12.16 -5.62
C CYS A 32 -19.83 13.16 -6.24
N GLU A 33 -21.13 12.84 -6.28
CA GLU A 33 -22.19 13.63 -6.95
C GLU A 33 -21.98 13.85 -8.45
N VAL A 34 -21.35 12.88 -9.12
CA VAL A 34 -21.29 12.82 -10.58
C VAL A 34 -22.56 12.15 -11.10
N GLU A 35 -23.30 12.83 -11.97
CA GLU A 35 -24.55 12.31 -12.56
C GLU A 35 -24.28 11.22 -13.60
N ILE A 36 -24.97 10.09 -13.48
CA ILE A 36 -24.87 8.95 -14.41
C ILE A 36 -26.29 8.53 -14.80
N PHE A 37 -26.68 8.82 -16.05
CA PHE A 37 -28.05 8.67 -16.54
C PHE A 37 -28.35 7.31 -17.21
N HIS A 38 -27.32 6.55 -17.58
CA HIS A 38 -27.44 5.37 -18.44
C HIS A 38 -26.76 4.13 -17.85
N HIS A 39 -27.02 3.83 -16.57
CA HIS A 39 -26.54 2.60 -15.93
C HIS A 39 -27.58 2.00 -14.98
N ASP A 40 -27.81 0.70 -15.09
CA ASP A 40 -28.88 -0.02 -14.35
C ASP A 40 -28.52 -0.33 -12.88
N THR A 41 -27.31 0.00 -12.44
CA THR A 41 -26.88 -0.21 -11.05
C THR A 41 -27.80 0.54 -10.09
N PRO A 42 -28.40 -0.13 -9.09
CA PRO A 42 -29.23 0.52 -8.09
C PRO A 42 -28.49 1.64 -7.35
N ASP A 43 -29.16 2.75 -7.08
CA ASP A 43 -28.55 3.80 -6.28
C ASP A 43 -28.47 3.38 -4.81
N LYS A 44 -27.24 3.25 -4.30
CA LYS A 44 -26.90 2.90 -2.90
C LYS A 44 -26.16 4.02 -2.18
N THR A 45 -26.17 5.23 -2.75
CA THR A 45 -25.41 6.38 -2.26
C THR A 45 -25.78 6.70 -0.81
N LYS A 46 -27.06 6.60 -0.45
CA LYS A 46 -27.54 6.89 0.91
C LYS A 46 -26.98 5.90 1.94
N GLU A 47 -26.95 4.62 1.62
CA GLU A 47 -26.39 3.56 2.47
C GLU A 47 -24.88 3.72 2.60
N LEU A 48 -24.18 3.90 1.48
CA LEU A 48 -22.72 4.04 1.48
C LEU A 48 -22.25 5.29 2.22
N ARG A 49 -22.99 6.40 2.14
CA ARG A 49 -22.73 7.64 2.92
C ARG A 49 -22.82 7.44 4.44
N GLN A 50 -23.43 6.36 4.94
CA GLN A 50 -23.47 6.07 6.39
C GLN A 50 -22.11 5.65 6.93
N HIS A 51 -21.22 5.16 6.06
CA HIS A 51 -19.86 4.77 6.43
C HIS A 51 -18.87 5.93 6.47
N LEU A 52 -19.30 7.15 6.11
CA LEU A 52 -18.46 8.33 6.06
C LEU A 52 -18.77 9.24 7.27
N SER A 53 -17.75 9.57 8.04
CA SER A 53 -17.81 10.59 9.10
C SER A 53 -18.21 11.95 8.53
N ASN A 54 -17.64 12.31 7.37
CA ASN A 54 -17.96 13.51 6.61
C ASN A 54 -18.76 13.16 5.35
N LYS A 55 -19.96 13.72 5.22
CA LYS A 55 -20.90 13.41 4.14
C LYS A 55 -20.76 14.33 2.92
N SER A 56 -19.77 15.23 2.89
CA SER A 56 -19.49 16.11 1.76
C SER A 56 -18.95 15.29 0.57
N PRO A 57 -19.61 15.32 -0.59
CA PRO A 57 -19.17 14.64 -1.81
C PRO A 57 -17.80 15.12 -2.29
N GLU A 58 -17.57 16.44 -2.25
CA GLU A 58 -16.29 17.03 -2.66
C GLU A 58 -15.14 16.57 -1.76
N ILE A 59 -15.36 16.50 -0.45
CA ILE A 59 -14.35 15.99 0.49
C ILE A 59 -14.11 14.49 0.25
N PHE A 60 -15.16 13.71 0.02
CA PHE A 60 -15.01 12.29 -0.32
C PHE A 60 -14.20 12.11 -1.61
N ARG A 61 -14.52 12.87 -2.66
CA ARG A 61 -13.80 12.85 -3.94
C ARG A 61 -12.32 13.16 -3.74
N GLN A 62 -11.99 14.22 -3.01
CA GLN A 62 -10.60 14.57 -2.70
C GLN A 62 -9.88 13.43 -1.94
N ARG A 63 -10.53 12.83 -0.94
CA ARG A 63 -9.96 11.72 -0.15
C ARG A 63 -9.78 10.44 -0.99
N LEU A 64 -10.72 10.12 -1.86
CA LEU A 64 -10.66 8.98 -2.78
C LEU A 64 -9.44 9.10 -3.70
N TRP A 65 -9.25 10.27 -4.31
CA TRP A 65 -8.14 10.49 -5.24
C TRP A 65 -6.77 10.62 -4.55
N LYS A 66 -6.73 11.09 -3.30
CA LYS A 66 -5.54 10.98 -2.44
C LYS A 66 -5.23 9.52 -2.11
N PHE A 67 -6.24 8.69 -1.84
CA PHE A 67 -6.06 7.27 -1.51
C PHE A 67 -5.40 6.49 -2.66
N PHE A 68 -5.71 6.81 -3.92
CA PHE A 68 -5.13 6.12 -5.09
C PHE A 68 -3.65 6.44 -5.33
N THR A 69 -3.15 7.62 -4.97
CA THR A 69 -1.74 7.99 -5.16
C THR A 69 -1.25 7.84 -6.62
N ALA A 70 -0.16 7.10 -6.87
CA ALA A 70 0.36 6.74 -8.19
C ALA A 70 -0.18 5.39 -8.72
N ASP A 71 -1.00 4.68 -7.94
CA ASP A 71 -1.59 3.41 -8.33
C ASP A 71 -2.61 3.62 -9.47
N HIS A 72 -2.82 2.59 -10.28
CA HIS A 72 -3.97 2.59 -11.19
C HIS A 72 -5.26 2.59 -10.36
N PRO A 73 -6.21 3.52 -10.58
CA PRO A 73 -7.43 3.61 -9.79
C PRO A 73 -8.22 2.29 -9.71
N ASP A 74 -8.40 1.61 -10.86
CA ASP A 74 -9.06 0.29 -10.89
C ASP A 74 -8.34 -0.78 -10.06
N THR A 75 -7.00 -0.79 -9.99
CA THR A 75 -6.27 -1.73 -9.14
C THR A 75 -6.69 -1.60 -7.68
N MET A 76 -6.88 -0.37 -7.20
CA MET A 76 -7.38 -0.12 -5.85
C MET A 76 -8.79 -0.66 -5.68
N VAL A 77 -9.72 -0.35 -6.58
CA VAL A 77 -11.11 -0.83 -6.51
C VAL A 77 -11.17 -2.37 -6.55
N LEU A 78 -10.40 -2.99 -7.45
CA LEU A 78 -10.31 -4.44 -7.62
C LEU A 78 -9.80 -5.16 -6.36
N ARG A 79 -8.89 -4.56 -5.57
CA ARG A 79 -8.47 -5.15 -4.28
C ARG A 79 -9.65 -5.34 -3.33
N PHE A 80 -10.54 -4.37 -3.25
CA PHE A 80 -11.72 -4.43 -2.38
C PHE A 80 -12.78 -5.40 -2.93
N LEU A 81 -12.98 -5.43 -4.24
CA LEU A 81 -13.86 -6.40 -4.90
C LEU A 81 -13.41 -7.85 -4.63
N ARG A 82 -12.14 -8.17 -4.87
CA ARG A 82 -11.59 -9.50 -4.56
C ARG A 82 -11.73 -9.84 -3.07
N ALA A 83 -11.43 -8.90 -2.17
CA ALA A 83 -11.54 -9.09 -0.73
C ALA A 83 -12.97 -9.33 -0.23
N ARG A 84 -13.98 -8.98 -1.02
CA ARG A 84 -15.39 -9.24 -0.73
C ARG A 84 -16.03 -10.21 -1.73
N LYS A 85 -15.20 -11.02 -2.42
CA LYS A 85 -15.65 -12.05 -3.35
C LYS A 85 -16.62 -11.51 -4.41
N TRP A 86 -16.30 -10.32 -4.92
CA TRP A 86 -17.06 -9.61 -5.95
C TRP A 86 -18.47 -9.16 -5.52
N ASP A 87 -18.76 -9.15 -4.21
CA ASP A 87 -19.94 -8.47 -3.66
C ASP A 87 -19.68 -6.95 -3.66
N VAL A 88 -20.25 -6.26 -4.65
CA VAL A 88 -20.02 -4.83 -4.91
C VAL A 88 -20.42 -3.97 -3.72
N GLU A 89 -21.58 -4.21 -3.12
CA GLU A 89 -22.07 -3.41 -1.99
C GLU A 89 -21.11 -3.53 -0.79
N LYS A 90 -20.71 -4.75 -0.43
CA LYS A 90 -19.76 -4.97 0.68
C LYS A 90 -18.37 -4.43 0.35
N ALA A 91 -17.94 -4.50 -0.90
CA ALA A 91 -16.66 -3.94 -1.35
C ALA A 91 -16.65 -2.42 -1.22
N MET A 92 -17.71 -1.76 -1.66
CA MET A 92 -17.82 -0.30 -1.59
C MET A 92 -17.94 0.18 -0.15
N ALA A 93 -18.72 -0.49 0.70
CA ALA A 93 -18.78 -0.18 2.13
C ALA A 93 -17.41 -0.33 2.83
N MET A 94 -16.62 -1.33 2.43
CA MET A 94 -15.28 -1.53 2.95
C MET A 94 -14.31 -0.44 2.47
N LEU A 95 -14.37 -0.07 1.18
CA LEU A 95 -13.53 0.97 0.59
C LEU A 95 -13.82 2.34 1.20
N THR A 96 -15.10 2.73 1.33
CA THR A 96 -15.49 4.00 1.95
C THR A 96 -15.03 4.07 3.41
N SER A 97 -15.19 2.98 4.17
CA SER A 97 -14.68 2.87 5.55
C SER A 97 -13.14 2.91 5.63
N ALA A 98 -12.43 2.43 4.61
CA ALA A 98 -10.97 2.51 4.57
C ALA A 98 -10.49 3.96 4.31
N ILE A 99 -11.15 4.66 3.40
CA ILE A 99 -10.88 6.07 3.08
C ILE A 99 -11.16 6.96 4.29
N ASP A 100 -12.28 6.75 4.98
CA ASP A 100 -12.63 7.55 6.15
C ASP A 100 -11.65 7.31 7.31
N TRP A 101 -11.32 6.03 7.57
CA TRP A 101 -10.32 5.68 8.59
C TRP A 101 -8.93 6.27 8.30
N ARG A 102 -8.52 6.37 7.02
CA ARG A 102 -7.25 7.00 6.65
C ARG A 102 -7.20 8.46 7.09
N ASP A 103 -8.30 9.18 6.91
CA ASP A 103 -8.44 10.58 7.33
C ASP A 103 -8.50 10.70 8.86
N GLU A 104 -9.26 9.82 9.54
CA GLU A 104 -9.29 9.76 11.02
C GLU A 104 -7.90 9.53 11.63
N GLN A 105 -7.10 8.66 11.00
CA GLN A 105 -5.71 8.39 11.40
C GLN A 105 -4.73 9.46 10.93
N ARG A 106 -5.20 10.47 10.17
CA ARG A 106 -4.39 11.57 9.64
C ARG A 106 -3.13 11.08 8.93
N ILE A 107 -3.26 9.99 8.16
CA ILE A 107 -2.11 9.32 7.53
C ILE A 107 -1.40 10.27 6.57
N ASP A 108 -2.15 11.05 5.79
CA ASP A 108 -1.55 11.96 4.82
C ASP A 108 -0.83 13.13 5.52
N GLU A 109 -1.47 13.76 6.51
CA GLU A 109 -0.97 14.97 7.17
C GLU A 109 0.11 14.71 8.22
N ASP A 110 -0.08 13.71 9.08
CA ASP A 110 0.78 13.52 10.25
C ASP A 110 1.85 12.46 9.98
N ILE A 111 1.58 11.48 9.12
CA ILE A 111 2.47 10.35 8.85
C ILE A 111 3.26 10.55 7.55
N VAL A 112 2.61 10.71 6.41
CA VAL A 112 3.25 10.74 5.08
C VAL A 112 3.92 12.10 4.81
N ARG A 113 3.21 13.21 5.07
CA ARG A 113 3.74 14.56 4.86
C ARG A 113 4.96 14.85 5.75
N THR A 114 4.95 14.36 6.98
CA THR A 114 6.07 14.58 7.91
C THR A 114 7.14 13.50 7.78
N GLY A 115 6.74 12.23 7.76
CA GLY A 115 7.62 11.06 7.62
C GLY A 115 8.85 11.11 8.52
N GLU A 116 9.98 10.72 7.96
CA GLU A 116 11.25 10.68 8.67
C GLU A 116 11.85 12.06 8.96
N SER A 117 11.33 13.14 8.36
CA SER A 117 11.80 14.51 8.61
C SER A 117 11.64 14.94 10.07
N ILE A 118 10.81 14.23 10.85
CA ILE A 118 10.75 14.32 12.31
C ILE A 118 12.16 14.28 12.91
N GLY A 119 13.07 13.48 12.38
CA GLY A 119 14.46 13.37 12.84
C GLY A 119 15.29 14.66 12.78
N LEU A 120 14.82 15.70 12.07
CA LEU A 120 15.47 17.02 11.99
C LEU A 120 15.02 17.99 13.09
N LYS A 121 13.97 17.66 13.85
CA LYS A 121 13.48 18.53 14.93
C LYS A 121 14.52 18.62 16.06
N LYS A 122 14.67 19.82 16.63
CA LYS A 122 15.58 20.06 17.76
C LYS A 122 15.19 19.28 19.02
N THR A 123 13.89 19.16 19.25
CA THR A 123 13.30 18.42 20.38
C THR A 123 12.25 17.48 19.84
N LEU A 124 12.31 16.22 20.25
CA LEU A 124 11.35 15.18 19.89
C LEU A 124 10.44 14.90 21.08
N SER A 125 9.16 14.70 20.83
CA SER A 125 8.31 14.03 21.81
C SER A 125 8.77 12.58 22.02
N GLU A 126 8.33 11.94 23.09
CA GLU A 126 8.59 10.52 23.33
C GLU A 126 8.17 9.66 22.14
N ASP A 127 6.97 9.91 21.59
CA ASP A 127 6.47 9.16 20.44
C ASP A 127 7.30 9.38 19.16
N GLN A 128 7.71 10.63 18.92
CA GLN A 128 8.57 10.95 17.78
C GLN A 128 9.95 10.29 17.89
N ASN A 129 10.49 10.24 19.10
CA ASN A 129 11.73 9.52 19.35
C ASN A 129 11.55 8.01 19.17
N GLY A 130 10.45 7.45 19.68
CA GLY A 130 10.05 6.05 19.50
C GLY A 130 9.92 5.66 18.02
N PHE A 131 9.28 6.50 17.21
CA PHE A 131 9.15 6.35 15.76
C PHE A 131 10.52 6.33 15.06
N MET A 132 11.38 7.33 15.31
CA MET A 132 12.70 7.40 14.68
C MET A 132 13.64 6.28 15.13
N MET A 133 13.53 5.82 16.38
CA MET A 133 14.28 4.69 16.90
C MET A 133 14.01 3.41 16.10
N GLN A 134 12.78 3.21 15.60
CA GLN A 134 12.45 2.04 14.78
C GLN A 134 13.33 1.97 13.53
N TYR A 135 13.50 3.07 12.78
CA TYR A 135 14.38 3.12 11.61
C TYR A 135 15.85 2.92 11.96
N ARG A 136 16.31 3.56 13.05
CA ARG A 136 17.71 3.47 13.51
C ARG A 136 18.09 2.06 13.96
N SER A 137 17.14 1.28 14.46
CA SER A 137 17.37 -0.10 14.91
C SER A 137 17.74 -1.07 13.79
N GLY A 138 17.39 -0.76 12.54
CA GLY A 138 17.55 -1.68 11.41
C GLY A 138 16.71 -2.95 11.51
N LYS A 139 15.64 -2.93 12.30
CA LYS A 139 14.74 -4.07 12.49
C LYS A 139 13.91 -4.39 11.25
N SER A 140 13.64 -3.42 10.38
CA SER A 140 12.94 -3.68 9.13
C SER A 140 13.34 -2.76 7.98
N PHE A 141 13.28 -3.31 6.77
CA PHE A 141 13.66 -2.62 5.54
C PHE A 141 13.21 -3.42 4.30
N VAL A 142 13.14 -2.74 3.15
CA VAL A 142 12.90 -3.37 1.85
C VAL A 142 14.23 -3.62 1.15
N ARG A 143 14.39 -4.81 0.55
CA ARG A 143 15.52 -5.11 -0.33
C ARG A 143 15.16 -6.19 -1.35
N GLY A 144 15.33 -5.85 -2.63
CA GLY A 144 15.15 -6.78 -3.74
C GLY A 144 13.69 -7.22 -3.94
N THR A 145 13.53 -8.18 -4.84
CA THR A 145 12.23 -8.77 -5.17
C THR A 145 12.25 -10.28 -5.03
N ASP A 146 11.08 -10.86 -4.75
CA ASP A 146 10.91 -12.29 -4.82
C ASP A 146 10.74 -12.76 -6.29
N LYS A 147 10.55 -14.06 -6.51
CA LYS A 147 10.42 -14.62 -7.87
C LYS A 147 9.16 -14.17 -8.61
N GLU A 148 8.16 -13.63 -7.91
CA GLU A 148 6.94 -13.07 -8.49
C GLU A 148 7.07 -11.55 -8.70
N ASN A 149 8.29 -11.01 -8.55
CA ASN A 149 8.62 -9.58 -8.65
C ASN A 149 7.95 -8.69 -7.58
N ARG A 150 7.62 -9.24 -6.41
CA ARG A 150 7.11 -8.46 -5.28
C ARG A 150 8.26 -7.87 -4.48
N PRO A 151 8.20 -6.59 -4.05
CA PRO A 151 9.16 -6.05 -3.09
C PRO A 151 9.24 -6.92 -1.83
N ILE A 152 10.45 -7.23 -1.39
CA ILE A 152 10.66 -8.02 -0.16
C ILE A 152 10.85 -7.07 1.02
N TYR A 153 9.90 -7.07 1.95
CA TYR A 153 10.01 -6.36 3.22
C TYR A 153 10.44 -7.34 4.32
N ILE A 154 11.59 -7.08 4.92
CA ILE A 154 12.22 -7.94 5.90
C ILE A 154 12.02 -7.33 7.29
N ILE A 155 11.59 -8.13 8.25
CA ILE A 155 11.41 -7.76 9.66
C ILE A 155 12.20 -8.74 10.53
N LYS A 156 13.30 -8.26 11.12
CA LYS A 156 14.15 -8.98 12.08
C LYS A 156 13.56 -8.85 13.48
N VAL A 157 12.70 -9.80 13.84
CA VAL A 157 11.89 -9.73 15.06
C VAL A 157 12.76 -9.71 16.33
N ARG A 158 13.94 -10.35 16.31
CA ARG A 158 14.88 -10.32 17.44
C ARG A 158 15.32 -8.90 17.89
N LEU A 159 15.23 -7.91 16.99
CA LEU A 159 15.58 -6.51 17.24
C LEU A 159 14.39 -5.67 17.75
N HIS A 160 13.21 -6.27 17.83
CA HIS A 160 12.03 -5.61 18.37
C HIS A 160 11.93 -5.83 19.88
N ASP A 161 11.72 -4.76 20.64
CA ASP A 161 11.38 -4.79 22.05
C ASP A 161 10.15 -3.89 22.23
N PRO A 162 9.00 -4.44 22.65
CA PRO A 162 7.76 -3.67 22.81
C PRO A 162 7.86 -2.60 23.90
N ASN A 163 8.84 -2.70 24.82
CA ASN A 163 8.97 -1.77 25.95
C ASN A 163 9.75 -0.50 25.61
N LEU A 164 10.31 -0.38 24.41
CA LEU A 164 11.13 0.77 24.00
C LEU A 164 10.33 1.85 23.25
N GLN A 165 9.06 1.62 22.96
CA GLN A 165 8.19 2.59 22.29
C GLN A 165 6.74 2.44 22.76
N SER A 166 5.95 3.51 22.58
CA SER A 166 4.51 3.43 22.74
C SER A 166 3.85 2.64 21.61
N PRO A 167 2.65 2.07 21.84
CA PRO A 167 1.78 1.54 20.79
C PRO A 167 1.62 2.51 19.60
N GLN A 168 1.35 3.78 19.89
CA GLN A 168 1.11 4.83 18.90
C GLN A 168 2.33 5.06 17.99
N SER A 169 3.54 5.12 18.58
CA SER A 169 4.79 5.24 17.81
C SER A 169 4.97 4.08 16.82
N MET A 170 4.60 2.88 17.27
CA MET A 170 4.77 1.65 16.52
C MET A 170 3.73 1.54 15.40
N GLU A 171 2.47 1.91 15.67
CA GLU A 171 1.41 2.03 14.65
C GLU A 171 1.80 3.07 13.59
N MET A 172 2.28 4.26 13.99
CA MET A 172 2.76 5.29 13.06
C MET A 172 3.90 4.77 12.17
N PHE A 173 4.85 4.03 12.73
CA PHE A 173 5.94 3.40 11.97
C PHE A 173 5.42 2.35 10.99
N VAL A 174 4.47 1.51 11.40
CA VAL A 174 3.85 0.51 10.53
C VAL A 174 3.14 1.18 9.35
N LEU A 175 2.31 2.19 9.61
CA LEU A 175 1.57 2.91 8.58
C LEU A 175 2.51 3.62 7.60
N HIS A 176 3.56 4.28 8.10
CA HIS A 176 4.55 4.91 7.23
C HIS A 176 5.27 3.89 6.32
N ASN A 177 5.59 2.70 6.83
CA ASN A 177 6.21 1.64 6.01
C ASN A 177 5.24 1.05 4.98
N ILE A 178 3.95 0.90 5.31
CA ILE A 178 2.92 0.48 4.34
C ILE A 178 2.85 1.49 3.19
N GLU A 179 2.78 2.78 3.50
CA GLU A 179 2.74 3.84 2.50
C GLU A 179 4.03 3.91 1.66
N SER A 180 5.20 3.69 2.30
CA SER A 180 6.47 3.60 1.58
C SER A 180 6.53 2.37 0.66
N LEU A 181 5.98 1.24 1.10
CA LEU A 181 5.90 0.02 0.30
C LEU A 181 5.00 0.17 -0.91
N ARG A 182 3.88 0.88 -0.77
CA ARG A 182 2.98 1.18 -1.90
C ARG A 182 3.71 1.96 -2.99
N ALA A 183 4.57 2.91 -2.63
CA ALA A 183 5.39 3.65 -3.58
C ALA A 183 6.43 2.77 -4.33
N MET A 184 6.77 1.59 -3.78
CA MET A 184 7.73 0.65 -4.37
C MET A 184 7.08 -0.56 -5.06
N ALA A 185 5.82 -0.86 -4.76
CA ALA A 185 5.05 -1.90 -5.46
C ALA A 185 4.62 -1.36 -6.84
N ARG A 186 4.83 -2.14 -7.90
CA ARG A 186 4.56 -1.69 -9.27
C ARG A 186 3.83 -2.72 -10.08
N ALA A 187 2.94 -2.26 -10.95
CA ALA A 187 2.32 -3.09 -11.97
C ALA A 187 3.38 -3.95 -12.72
N PRO A 188 3.07 -5.20 -13.06
CA PRO A 188 1.79 -5.86 -12.86
C PRO A 188 1.56 -6.41 -11.43
N ASN A 189 2.56 -6.36 -10.54
CA ASN A 189 2.45 -6.93 -9.20
C ASN A 189 2.40 -5.86 -8.11
N ASP A 190 1.21 -5.66 -7.60
CA ASP A 190 0.88 -4.63 -6.65
C ASP A 190 0.91 -5.13 -5.19
N LYS A 191 1.48 -6.34 -4.98
CA LYS A 191 1.59 -7.04 -3.70
C LYS A 191 3.02 -7.06 -3.17
N VAL A 192 3.17 -7.41 -1.88
CA VAL A 192 4.46 -7.51 -1.19
C VAL A 192 4.78 -8.92 -0.71
N CYS A 193 6.08 -9.23 -0.62
CA CYS A 193 6.61 -10.40 0.07
C CYS A 193 7.13 -9.98 1.45
N LEU A 194 6.50 -10.46 2.52
CA LEU A 194 6.95 -10.20 3.89
C LEU A 194 7.82 -11.33 4.41
N ILE A 195 8.95 -11.01 5.04
CA ILE A 195 9.75 -11.96 5.81
C ILE A 195 9.73 -11.54 7.27
N PHE A 196 9.13 -12.37 8.13
CA PHE A 196 9.33 -12.29 9.57
C PHE A 196 10.48 -13.22 9.95
N ASP A 197 11.69 -12.67 10.10
CA ASP A 197 12.87 -13.40 10.56
C ASP A 197 12.82 -13.58 12.08
N LEU A 198 12.50 -14.80 12.52
CA LEU A 198 12.46 -15.22 13.92
C LEU A 198 13.80 -15.83 14.39
N SER A 199 14.86 -15.75 13.59
CA SER A 199 16.19 -16.16 14.04
C SER A 199 16.62 -15.32 15.25
N GLY A 200 16.85 -15.99 16.38
CA GLY A 200 17.17 -15.33 17.66
C GLY A 200 15.97 -14.72 18.39
N PHE A 201 14.74 -15.03 17.97
CA PHE A 201 13.52 -14.60 18.65
C PHE A 201 13.42 -15.20 20.06
N GLY A 202 13.04 -14.37 21.03
CA GLY A 202 12.59 -14.78 22.36
C GLY A 202 11.30 -14.07 22.77
N LEU A 203 10.69 -14.50 23.88
CA LEU A 203 9.41 -13.95 24.35
C LEU A 203 9.41 -12.43 24.58
N LYS A 204 10.56 -11.86 24.97
CA LYS A 204 10.73 -10.41 25.12
C LYS A 204 10.49 -9.62 23.82
N ASN A 205 10.59 -10.29 22.66
CA ASN A 205 10.41 -9.67 21.36
C ASN A 205 8.95 -9.76 20.87
N MET A 206 8.07 -10.44 21.60
CA MET A 206 6.70 -10.66 21.16
C MET A 206 5.85 -9.43 21.46
N ASP A 207 5.25 -8.85 20.42
CA ASP A 207 4.31 -7.74 20.51
C ASP A 207 2.96 -8.14 19.91
N PHE A 208 2.04 -8.57 20.77
CA PHE A 208 0.70 -8.96 20.35
C PHE A 208 -0.14 -7.79 19.88
N HIS A 209 0.14 -6.57 20.36
CA HIS A 209 -0.59 -5.37 19.96
C HIS A 209 -0.27 -5.07 18.48
N VAL A 210 1.01 -4.98 18.11
CA VAL A 210 1.43 -4.70 16.73
C VAL A 210 0.99 -5.79 15.76
N VAL A 211 1.07 -7.06 16.16
CA VAL A 211 0.59 -8.16 15.31
C VAL A 211 -0.92 -8.03 15.06
N LYS A 212 -1.71 -7.73 16.10
CA LYS A 212 -3.15 -7.54 15.95
C LYS A 212 -3.47 -6.32 15.07
N PHE A 213 -2.73 -5.23 15.25
CA PHE A 213 -2.86 -4.03 14.41
C PHE A 213 -2.57 -4.33 12.93
N LEU A 214 -1.46 -5.02 12.63
CA LEU A 214 -1.12 -5.43 11.26
C LEU A 214 -2.24 -6.27 10.61
N VAL A 215 -2.81 -7.23 11.34
CA VAL A 215 -3.93 -8.04 10.84
C VAL A 215 -5.13 -7.15 10.52
N GLN A 216 -5.53 -6.28 11.44
CA GLN A 216 -6.67 -5.37 11.23
C GLN A 216 -6.45 -4.46 10.00
N VAL A 217 -5.24 -3.90 9.86
CA VAL A 217 -4.88 -3.02 8.75
C VAL A 217 -4.93 -3.77 7.41
N PHE A 218 -4.33 -4.96 7.30
CA PHE A 218 -4.32 -5.72 6.04
C PHE A 218 -5.66 -6.38 5.71
N GLU A 219 -6.51 -6.66 6.68
CA GLU A 219 -7.84 -7.23 6.42
C GLU A 219 -8.88 -6.20 6.03
N ALA A 220 -8.81 -5.00 6.61
CA ALA A 220 -9.88 -4.00 6.52
C ALA A 220 -9.50 -2.77 5.69
N LYS A 221 -8.23 -2.35 5.71
CA LYS A 221 -7.80 -1.03 5.23
C LYS A 221 -6.91 -1.11 3.98
N TYR A 222 -6.07 -2.14 3.89
CA TYR A 222 -5.21 -2.43 2.74
C TYR A 222 -5.38 -3.88 2.25
N PRO A 223 -6.62 -4.30 1.91
CA PRO A 223 -6.88 -5.66 1.46
C PRO A 223 -6.06 -6.01 0.23
N GLU A 224 -5.81 -7.29 0.03
CA GLU A 224 -5.15 -7.82 -1.18
C GLU A 224 -3.76 -7.22 -1.49
N THR A 225 -3.10 -6.59 -0.51
CA THR A 225 -1.74 -6.05 -0.64
C THR A 225 -0.66 -7.08 -0.27
N LEU A 226 -1.00 -8.09 0.55
CA LEU A 226 -0.09 -9.17 0.89
C LEU A 226 -0.09 -10.24 -0.21
N GLY A 227 1.09 -10.55 -0.74
CA GLY A 227 1.30 -11.65 -1.68
C GLY A 227 1.74 -12.93 -0.97
N VAL A 228 2.78 -12.84 -0.13
CA VAL A 228 3.28 -13.96 0.67
C VAL A 228 3.84 -13.45 1.99
N VAL A 229 3.66 -14.23 3.07
CA VAL A 229 4.24 -13.97 4.39
C VAL A 229 5.08 -15.16 4.81
N LEU A 230 6.40 -14.98 4.85
CA LEU A 230 7.38 -15.99 5.21
C LEU A 230 7.74 -15.83 6.69
N VAL A 231 7.23 -16.72 7.54
CA VAL A 231 7.64 -16.83 8.94
C VAL A 231 8.88 -17.72 8.99
N HIS A 232 10.05 -17.09 9.09
CA HIS A 232 11.35 -17.73 8.89
C HIS A 232 12.02 -18.10 10.21
N ASN A 233 12.55 -19.33 10.30
CA ASN A 233 13.28 -19.86 11.46
C ASN A 233 12.52 -19.71 12.79
N ALA A 234 11.21 -20.01 12.80
CA ALA A 234 10.40 -19.98 14.00
C ALA A 234 10.93 -20.95 15.08
N PRO A 235 11.29 -20.49 16.28
CA PRO A 235 11.72 -21.37 17.36
C PRO A 235 10.52 -22.13 17.96
N PHE A 236 10.77 -23.23 18.68
CA PHE A 236 9.70 -24.07 19.24
C PHE A 236 8.66 -23.30 20.08
N ILE A 237 9.11 -22.32 20.87
CA ILE A 237 8.22 -21.47 21.69
C ILE A 237 7.19 -20.69 20.85
N PHE A 238 7.49 -20.41 19.57
CA PHE A 238 6.61 -19.68 18.67
C PHE A 238 5.31 -20.45 18.37
N TRP A 239 5.28 -21.78 18.46
CA TRP A 239 4.06 -22.54 18.14
C TRP A 239 2.90 -22.23 19.09
N GLY A 240 3.18 -21.97 20.38
CA GLY A 240 2.18 -21.50 21.33
C GLY A 240 1.63 -20.12 20.94
N ILE A 241 2.52 -19.20 20.57
CA ILE A 241 2.17 -17.84 20.08
C ILE A 241 1.34 -17.93 18.79
N TRP A 242 1.76 -18.75 17.84
CA TRP A 242 1.06 -18.97 16.58
C TRP A 242 -0.37 -19.48 16.79
N SER A 243 -0.60 -20.35 17.78
CA SER A 243 -1.95 -20.82 18.10
C SER A 243 -2.91 -19.70 18.50
N VAL A 244 -2.39 -18.60 19.06
CA VAL A 244 -3.13 -17.38 19.39
C VAL A 244 -3.32 -16.53 18.15
N ILE A 245 -2.23 -16.21 17.43
CA ILE A 245 -2.27 -15.36 16.23
C ILE A 245 -3.21 -15.92 15.18
N LYS A 246 -3.19 -17.24 14.96
CA LYS A 246 -4.04 -17.92 13.97
C LYS A 246 -5.54 -17.66 14.17
N ARG A 247 -5.99 -17.38 15.40
CA ARG A 247 -7.40 -17.08 15.71
C ARG A 247 -7.83 -15.69 15.26
N TRP A 248 -6.88 -14.80 14.96
CA TRP A 248 -7.14 -13.45 14.48
C TRP A 248 -7.19 -13.36 12.96
N LEU A 249 -6.67 -14.36 12.27
CA LEU A 249 -6.52 -14.35 10.81
C LEU A 249 -7.75 -14.89 10.12
N ASN A 250 -8.26 -14.14 9.16
CA ASN A 250 -9.19 -14.67 8.18
C ASN A 250 -8.52 -15.73 7.29
N PRO A 251 -9.29 -16.59 6.60
CA PRO A 251 -8.73 -17.66 5.76
C PRO A 251 -7.82 -17.17 4.62
N VAL A 252 -8.04 -15.95 4.12
CA VAL A 252 -7.27 -15.37 3.00
C VAL A 252 -5.89 -14.93 3.44
N ILE A 253 -5.73 -14.31 4.62
CA ILE A 253 -4.41 -13.99 5.15
C ILE A 253 -3.71 -15.25 5.64
N ALA A 254 -4.45 -16.16 6.31
CA ALA A 254 -3.88 -17.41 6.80
C ALA A 254 -3.27 -18.27 5.68
N SER A 255 -3.89 -18.30 4.48
CA SER A 255 -3.38 -19.04 3.34
C SER A 255 -2.11 -18.46 2.73
N LYS A 256 -1.81 -17.17 2.97
CA LYS A 256 -0.60 -16.48 2.50
C LYS A 256 0.62 -16.73 3.40
N ILE A 257 0.44 -17.36 4.56
CA ILE A 257 1.51 -17.59 5.53
C ILE A 257 2.21 -18.92 5.25
N HIS A 258 3.53 -18.86 5.07
CA HIS A 258 4.39 -20.01 4.91
C HIS A 258 5.48 -20.02 5.99
N PHE A 259 5.62 -21.15 6.66
CA PHE A 259 6.72 -21.39 7.58
C PHE A 259 7.92 -21.88 6.78
N THR A 260 9.09 -21.26 7.00
CA THR A 260 10.34 -21.65 6.32
C THR A 260 11.45 -21.84 7.34
N ASN A 261 12.33 -22.82 7.11
CA ASN A 261 13.49 -23.10 7.94
C ASN A 261 14.75 -23.27 7.07
N GLY A 262 15.74 -22.40 7.30
CA GLY A 262 16.99 -22.35 6.54
C GLY A 262 16.87 -21.88 5.08
N THR A 263 18.03 -21.76 4.42
CA THR A 263 18.18 -21.16 3.09
C THR A 263 17.39 -21.86 1.99
N LYS A 264 17.31 -23.20 2.01
CA LYS A 264 16.69 -23.98 0.94
C LYS A 264 15.21 -23.62 0.78
N GLU A 265 14.51 -23.34 1.89
CA GLU A 265 13.08 -23.04 1.87
C GLU A 265 12.81 -21.60 1.47
N LEU A 266 13.62 -20.63 1.92
CA LEU A 266 13.55 -19.25 1.43
C LEU A 266 13.79 -19.18 -0.09
N LYS A 267 14.76 -19.97 -0.60
CA LYS A 267 15.06 -20.04 -2.05
C LYS A 267 13.93 -20.61 -2.91
N ARG A 268 12.86 -21.15 -2.32
CA ARG A 268 11.64 -21.49 -3.07
C ARG A 268 10.95 -20.22 -3.56
N PHE A 269 10.94 -19.17 -2.74
CA PHE A 269 10.26 -17.90 -3.01
C PHE A 269 11.17 -16.83 -3.59
N ILE A 270 12.45 -16.78 -3.18
CA ILE A 270 13.37 -15.68 -3.49
C ILE A 270 14.60 -16.24 -4.24
N SER A 271 15.08 -15.53 -5.26
CA SER A 271 16.29 -15.94 -5.99
C SER A 271 17.54 -15.77 -5.11
N ALA A 272 18.64 -16.47 -5.43
CA ALA A 272 19.87 -16.31 -4.66
C ALA A 272 20.43 -14.87 -4.75
N GLU A 273 20.28 -14.22 -5.91
CA GLU A 273 20.74 -12.84 -6.17
C GLU A 273 20.00 -11.79 -5.36
N ASN A 274 18.70 -11.99 -5.08
CA ASN A 274 17.88 -11.07 -4.29
C ASN A 274 17.80 -11.46 -2.79
N LEU A 275 18.50 -12.51 -2.38
CA LEU A 275 18.53 -12.96 -0.99
C LEU A 275 19.85 -12.56 -0.33
N GLN A 276 19.76 -11.97 0.86
CA GLN A 276 20.95 -11.54 1.60
C GLN A 276 21.83 -12.73 2.01
N LYS A 277 23.15 -12.50 2.10
CA LYS A 277 24.14 -13.50 2.52
C LYS A 277 23.83 -14.13 3.88
N CYS A 278 23.29 -13.36 4.83
CA CYS A 278 22.88 -13.87 6.14
C CYS A 278 21.77 -14.94 6.06
N TYR A 279 21.03 -15.01 4.95
CA TYR A 279 20.04 -16.05 4.66
C TYR A 279 20.55 -17.10 3.66
N GLY A 280 21.83 -17.06 3.30
CA GLY A 280 22.47 -17.98 2.34
C GLY A 280 22.26 -17.64 0.86
N GLY A 281 21.95 -16.38 0.56
CA GLY A 281 21.94 -15.85 -0.81
C GLY A 281 23.28 -15.21 -1.21
N GLN A 282 23.25 -14.34 -2.22
CA GLN A 282 24.42 -13.71 -2.84
C GLN A 282 24.49 -12.20 -2.56
N ASP A 283 23.38 -11.58 -2.18
CA ASP A 283 23.32 -10.14 -1.89
C ASP A 283 24.10 -9.82 -0.60
N ASN A 284 25.19 -9.06 -0.74
CA ASN A 284 26.04 -8.65 0.37
C ASN A 284 25.60 -7.33 1.01
N TRP A 285 24.49 -6.75 0.58
CA TRP A 285 24.00 -5.49 1.11
C TRP A 285 23.50 -5.65 2.56
N GLU A 286 23.86 -4.69 3.39
CA GLU A 286 23.43 -4.56 4.77
C GLU A 286 22.70 -3.23 4.97
N TYR A 287 21.58 -3.29 5.68
CA TYR A 287 20.84 -2.08 5.99
C TYR A 287 21.65 -1.18 6.93
N LYS A 288 21.89 0.05 6.49
CA LYS A 288 22.42 1.15 7.30
C LYS A 288 21.47 2.33 7.15
N TYR A 289 20.91 2.78 8.26
CA TYR A 289 19.99 3.90 8.24
C TYR A 289 20.70 5.20 7.85
N ILE A 290 20.15 5.89 6.84
CA ILE A 290 20.52 7.26 6.47
C ILE A 290 19.34 8.14 6.85
N GLY A 291 19.56 8.99 7.86
CA GLY A 291 18.57 9.94 8.35
C GLY A 291 18.31 11.09 7.36
N PRO A 292 17.25 11.87 7.60
CA PRO A 292 16.95 13.06 6.79
C PRO A 292 18.07 14.10 6.89
N GLU A 293 18.28 14.86 5.82
CA GLU A 293 19.21 15.99 5.77
C GLU A 293 18.49 17.35 5.79
N PRO A 294 19.07 18.39 6.43
CA PRO A 294 18.51 19.73 6.38
C PRO A 294 18.30 20.22 4.95
N GLY A 295 17.07 20.62 4.65
CA GLY A 295 16.71 21.18 3.35
C GLY A 295 16.24 20.17 2.29
N GLU A 296 16.36 18.86 2.55
CA GLU A 296 15.95 17.83 1.56
C GLU A 296 14.45 17.87 1.21
N ASN A 297 13.64 18.43 2.12
CA ASN A 297 12.19 18.55 2.04
C ASN A 297 11.72 20.01 1.83
N GLN A 298 12.61 20.91 1.36
CA GLN A 298 12.22 22.29 1.01
C GLN A 298 10.98 22.40 0.10
N PRO A 299 10.75 21.49 -0.88
CA PRO A 299 9.54 21.55 -1.71
C PRO A 299 8.22 21.51 -0.92
N LEU A 300 8.17 20.81 0.23
CA LEU A 300 6.96 20.77 1.08
C LEU A 300 6.50 22.15 1.59
N LEU A 301 7.42 23.13 1.63
CA LEU A 301 7.14 24.50 2.05
C LEU A 301 6.57 25.37 0.92
N SER A 302 6.61 24.90 -0.33
CA SER A 302 6.15 25.64 -1.49
C SER A 302 4.70 25.29 -1.83
N GLU A 303 3.78 25.82 -1.02
CA GLU A 303 2.33 25.57 -1.17
C GLU A 303 1.81 25.98 -2.56
N GLU A 304 2.28 27.12 -3.10
CA GLU A 304 1.87 27.61 -4.43
C GLU A 304 2.22 26.61 -5.55
N LYS A 305 3.45 26.09 -5.55
CA LYS A 305 3.89 25.11 -6.56
C LYS A 305 3.15 23.79 -6.41
N GLY A 306 2.98 23.31 -5.18
CA GLY A 306 2.20 22.10 -4.89
C GLY A 306 0.75 22.25 -5.35
N ALA A 307 0.10 23.38 -5.06
CA ALA A 307 -1.26 23.68 -5.47
C ALA A 307 -1.41 23.73 -7.00
N LYS A 308 -0.42 24.30 -7.72
CA LYS A 308 -0.43 24.30 -9.18
C LYS A 308 -0.44 22.87 -9.76
N ILE A 309 0.46 22.00 -9.29
CA ILE A 309 0.54 20.61 -9.78
C ILE A 309 -0.71 19.82 -9.37
N GLN A 310 -1.27 20.10 -8.18
CA GLN A 310 -2.54 19.52 -7.74
C GLN A 310 -3.72 19.96 -8.62
N ASN A 311 -3.74 21.21 -9.10
CA ASN A 311 -4.77 21.67 -10.04
C ASN A 311 -4.66 20.94 -11.39
N GLU A 312 -3.44 20.80 -11.92
CA GLU A 312 -3.17 19.97 -13.11
C GLU A 312 -3.65 18.52 -12.89
N ARG A 313 -3.44 17.98 -11.68
CA ARG A 313 -3.95 16.65 -11.31
C ARG A 313 -5.47 16.61 -11.33
N ASN A 314 -6.13 17.63 -10.79
CA ASN A 314 -7.60 17.67 -10.70
C ASN A 314 -8.24 17.70 -12.10
N GLU A 315 -7.62 18.35 -13.07
CA GLU A 315 -8.05 18.33 -14.48
C GLU A 315 -7.94 16.92 -15.09
N LEU A 316 -6.81 16.23 -14.87
CA LEU A 316 -6.63 14.85 -15.31
C LEU A 316 -7.64 13.90 -14.65
N VAL A 317 -7.91 14.10 -13.35
CA VAL A 317 -8.92 13.33 -12.62
C VAL A 317 -10.30 13.52 -13.23
N GLN A 318 -10.70 14.76 -13.53
CA GLN A 318 -11.99 15.04 -14.15
C GLN A 318 -12.12 14.37 -15.53
N GLN A 319 -11.05 14.36 -16.33
CA GLN A 319 -11.02 13.64 -17.61
C GLN A 319 -11.18 12.13 -17.40
N PHE A 320 -10.48 11.55 -16.43
CA PHE A 320 -10.59 10.12 -16.13
C PHE A 320 -11.99 9.74 -15.64
N GLU A 321 -12.60 10.57 -14.79
CA GLU A 321 -13.98 10.37 -14.33
C GLU A 321 -14.94 10.35 -15.52
N GLN A 322 -14.83 11.31 -16.45
CA GLN A 322 -15.66 11.36 -17.65
C GLN A 322 -15.49 10.11 -18.53
N MET A 323 -14.24 9.71 -18.81
CA MET A 323 -13.95 8.50 -19.58
C MET A 323 -14.44 7.23 -18.87
N THR A 324 -14.43 7.23 -17.54
CA THR A 324 -14.96 6.13 -16.74
C THR A 324 -16.49 6.07 -16.83
N ILE A 325 -17.19 7.19 -16.84
CA ILE A 325 -18.65 7.22 -17.12
C ILE A 325 -18.93 6.59 -18.48
N ASP A 326 -18.22 7.04 -19.52
CA ASP A 326 -18.42 6.55 -20.89
C ASP A 326 -18.12 5.05 -21.01
N TRP A 327 -17.09 4.57 -20.30
CA TRP A 327 -16.75 3.15 -20.22
C TRP A 327 -17.79 2.33 -19.46
N THR A 328 -18.34 2.83 -18.35
CA THR A 328 -19.40 2.13 -17.62
C THR A 328 -20.69 1.98 -18.43
N CYS A 329 -20.94 2.88 -19.39
CA CYS A 329 -22.11 2.78 -20.27
C CYS A 329 -21.92 1.81 -21.45
N ALA A 330 -20.73 1.22 -21.64
CA ALA A 330 -20.44 0.29 -22.73
C ALA A 330 -20.62 -1.17 -22.27
N ASP A 331 -21.19 -2.00 -23.15
CA ASP A 331 -21.38 -3.44 -22.90
C ASP A 331 -20.04 -4.13 -22.63
N GLU A 332 -19.97 -4.97 -21.60
CA GLU A 332 -18.72 -5.56 -21.11
C GLU A 332 -18.09 -6.50 -22.13
N GLY A 333 -16.77 -6.42 -22.27
CA GLY A 333 -16.03 -7.24 -23.23
C GLY A 333 -16.29 -6.89 -24.72
N SER A 334 -17.17 -5.92 -25.01
CA SER A 334 -17.38 -5.37 -26.35
C SER A 334 -16.11 -4.71 -26.89
N VAL A 335 -16.07 -4.44 -28.20
CA VAL A 335 -14.95 -3.71 -28.81
C VAL A 335 -14.89 -2.29 -28.24
N GLU A 336 -16.04 -1.63 -28.10
CA GLU A 336 -16.15 -0.28 -27.56
C GLU A 336 -15.65 -0.19 -26.11
N ALA A 337 -16.04 -1.14 -25.23
CA ALA A 337 -15.57 -1.17 -23.85
C ALA A 337 -14.04 -1.32 -23.76
N LYS A 338 -13.45 -2.17 -24.61
CA LYS A 338 -11.99 -2.37 -24.66
C LYS A 338 -11.24 -1.15 -25.18
N GLU A 339 -11.80 -0.46 -26.17
CA GLU A 339 -11.23 0.79 -26.69
C GLU A 339 -11.25 1.88 -25.60
N LYS A 340 -12.38 2.08 -24.94
CA LYS A 340 -12.52 3.04 -23.83
C LYS A 340 -11.61 2.70 -22.64
N ASP A 341 -11.49 1.42 -22.27
CA ASP A 341 -10.59 0.99 -21.19
C ASP A 341 -9.12 1.24 -21.53
N LYS A 342 -8.74 1.04 -22.80
CA LYS A 342 -7.39 1.37 -23.27
C LYS A 342 -7.12 2.88 -23.18
N GLU A 343 -8.05 3.72 -23.60
CA GLU A 343 -7.92 5.17 -23.48
C GLU A 343 -7.81 5.61 -22.01
N ARG A 344 -8.63 5.04 -21.11
CA ARG A 344 -8.53 5.27 -19.65
C ARG A 344 -7.14 4.89 -19.14
N SER A 345 -6.61 3.75 -19.57
CA SER A 345 -5.28 3.25 -19.19
C SER A 345 -4.15 4.17 -19.65
N GLU A 346 -4.29 4.81 -20.82
CA GLU A 346 -3.34 5.81 -21.32
C GLU A 346 -3.32 7.04 -20.40
N LEU A 347 -4.49 7.58 -20.04
CA LEU A 347 -4.62 8.71 -19.12
C LEU A 347 -4.11 8.40 -17.69
N VAL A 348 -4.22 7.15 -17.25
CA VAL A 348 -3.63 6.73 -15.96
C VAL A 348 -2.11 6.90 -15.94
N ASN A 349 -1.41 6.77 -17.07
CA ASN A 349 0.02 7.04 -17.11
C ASN A 349 0.31 8.53 -16.87
N GLU A 350 -0.51 9.44 -17.40
CA GLU A 350 -0.39 10.88 -17.13
C GLU A 350 -0.69 11.20 -15.66
N LEU A 351 -1.72 10.58 -15.06
CA LEU A 351 -2.01 10.71 -13.63
C LEU A 351 -0.85 10.23 -12.77
N ARG A 352 -0.14 9.17 -13.19
CA ARG A 352 1.03 8.65 -12.49
C ARG A 352 2.21 9.61 -12.59
N ASP A 353 2.51 10.11 -13.79
CA ASP A 353 3.60 11.05 -14.03
C ASP A 353 3.36 12.37 -13.28
N ASN A 354 2.12 12.84 -13.26
CA ASN A 354 1.70 13.98 -12.44
C ASN A 354 1.89 13.70 -10.94
N TYR A 355 1.50 12.52 -10.44
CA TYR A 355 1.69 12.17 -9.02
C TYR A 355 3.16 12.30 -8.60
N TRP A 356 4.10 11.81 -9.40
CA TRP A 356 5.53 11.89 -9.06
C TRP A 356 6.10 13.31 -9.12
N LYS A 357 5.49 14.21 -9.91
CA LYS A 357 5.77 15.65 -9.82
C LYS A 357 5.21 16.26 -8.52
N LEU A 358 4.06 15.79 -8.07
CA LEU A 358 3.38 16.26 -6.86
C LEU A 358 4.00 15.72 -5.57
N ASP A 359 4.51 14.49 -5.56
CA ASP A 359 4.99 13.76 -4.38
C ASP A 359 5.93 14.59 -3.48
N PRO A 360 6.96 15.31 -3.99
CA PRO A 360 7.83 16.14 -3.16
C PRO A 360 7.13 17.27 -2.39
N PHE A 361 5.92 17.65 -2.79
CA PHE A 361 5.13 18.72 -2.17
C PHE A 361 4.10 18.20 -1.16
N ILE A 362 3.86 16.89 -1.13
CA ILE A 362 2.87 16.25 -0.25
C ILE A 362 3.48 15.18 0.68
N ARG A 363 4.68 14.69 0.39
CA ARG A 363 5.37 13.63 1.13
C ARG A 363 6.80 14.02 1.46
N ALA A 364 7.23 13.75 2.69
CA ALA A 364 8.63 13.87 3.05
C ALA A 364 9.46 12.71 2.48
N LYS A 365 10.70 12.98 2.09
CA LYS A 365 11.64 11.96 1.63
C LYS A 365 11.84 10.88 2.70
N THR A 366 11.63 9.65 2.26
CA THR A 366 11.94 8.44 3.03
C THR A 366 13.39 8.02 2.83
N TYR A 367 13.86 7.09 3.65
CA TYR A 367 15.14 6.41 3.48
C TYR A 367 15.35 5.94 2.03
N TYR A 368 14.31 5.37 1.41
CA TYR A 368 14.39 4.82 0.06
C TYR A 368 14.65 5.88 -1.02
N HIS A 369 14.28 7.14 -0.80
CA HIS A 369 14.67 8.23 -1.69
C HIS A 369 16.16 8.57 -1.51
N ARG A 370 16.63 8.63 -0.25
CA ARG A 370 18.02 8.98 0.06
C ARG A 370 19.03 7.95 -0.43
N VAL A 371 18.65 6.67 -0.45
CA VAL A 371 19.49 5.60 -1.02
C VAL A 371 19.25 5.32 -2.50
N GLY A 372 18.42 6.14 -3.17
CA GLY A 372 18.15 6.03 -4.60
C GLY A 372 17.28 4.84 -5.02
N VAL A 373 16.67 4.13 -4.06
CA VAL A 373 15.72 3.04 -4.35
C VAL A 373 14.46 3.59 -5.00
N ILE A 374 13.95 4.73 -4.51
CA ILE A 374 12.87 5.48 -5.15
C ILE A 374 13.48 6.68 -5.86
N GLY A 375 13.35 6.72 -7.18
CA GLY A 375 13.81 7.81 -8.04
C GLY A 375 12.79 8.93 -8.21
N ALA A 376 13.20 10.01 -8.89
CA ALA A 376 12.40 11.24 -8.97
C ALA A 376 11.14 11.10 -9.83
N THR A 377 11.10 10.13 -10.74
CA THR A 377 9.91 9.83 -11.57
C THR A 377 9.19 8.57 -11.08
N GLY A 378 9.43 8.22 -9.82
CA GLY A 378 8.86 7.04 -9.19
C GLY A 378 9.65 5.76 -9.37
N GLU A 379 10.70 5.80 -10.20
CA GLU A 379 11.87 4.94 -10.23
C GLU A 379 12.00 3.85 -9.17
N VAL A 380 11.89 2.54 -9.42
CA VAL A 380 12.24 1.57 -8.37
C VAL A 380 13.45 0.75 -8.79
N ASP A 381 14.59 1.02 -8.15
CA ASP A 381 15.80 0.22 -8.29
C ASP A 381 16.33 -0.20 -6.92
N PHE A 382 15.98 -1.41 -6.50
CA PHE A 382 16.45 -1.94 -5.23
C PHE A 382 17.97 -2.06 -5.15
N LYS A 383 18.71 -2.14 -6.28
CA LYS A 383 20.17 -2.26 -6.32
C LYS A 383 20.88 -0.91 -6.22
N ALA A 384 20.16 0.22 -6.34
CA ALA A 384 20.72 1.55 -6.18
C ALA A 384 21.27 1.81 -4.77
N ALA A 385 20.63 1.21 -3.75
CA ALA A 385 21.16 1.17 -2.40
C ALA A 385 22.46 0.34 -2.36
N ARG A 386 23.59 1.03 -2.25
CA ARG A 386 24.95 0.44 -2.19
C ARG A 386 25.39 0.13 -0.77
#